data_AF-V5YNV2-F1
#
_entry.id   AF-V5YNV2-F1
#
_cell.length_a   1.000
_cell.length_b   1.000
_cell.length_c   1.000
_cell.angle_alpha   90.00
_cell.angle_beta   90.00
_cell.angle_gamma   90.00
#
_symmetry.space_group_name_H-M   'P 1'
#
loop_
_entity.id
_entity.type
_entity.pdbx_description
1 polymer ?
#
loop_
_entity_poly.entity_id
_entity_poly.type
_entity_poly.pdbx_seq_one_letter_code
_entity_poly.pdbx_strand_id
1 'polypeptide(L)'
;MNQQEDRKMPQQANIRVELVSHGILAYQNDFNDAADAEEAVRRLAGGAAAKEVAGKDGEVLRFEATGTVIRAFYLPTPESSVRQEMPYKRIMAVFQPQAWINDDATDIDGRQDVDVTERVLRLPLDRVHALQDYRDSTELLVDGSTVAIEHDGPFTVKAVDSICTFFGVKDLSDITEDMLVAARHAEHQTFEDWVAGVEREVGSEVDGESYRRYYNQGMSPSEAVRQDRLDDGLKEENSTGAAVAVSRTPDLSNLEAEVLLAELRRRGLVVSAWGIDDATGTLENDAATESLTESQFAQLEEKLFEKAADTLEDILANRGNDHINDIWSIHGQKLIAVVLEQDAAPHAPSLGL
;
A
#
# COMPACT_ATOMS: atom_id res chain seq x y z
N MET A 1 -40.31 -42.91 -19.53
CA MET A 1 -39.29 -42.37 -18.62
C MET A 1 -38.21 -41.73 -19.48
N ASN A 2 -38.38 -40.45 -19.83
CA ASN A 2 -37.32 -39.67 -20.46
C ASN A 2 -36.58 -38.96 -19.33
N GLN A 3 -35.35 -39.40 -19.07
CA GLN A 3 -34.43 -38.66 -18.21
C GLN A 3 -33.95 -37.45 -19.01
N GLN A 4 -34.38 -36.28 -18.57
CA GLN A 4 -33.94 -35.00 -19.08
C GLN A 4 -32.64 -34.69 -18.35
N GLU A 5 -31.51 -34.84 -19.05
CA GLU A 5 -30.18 -34.51 -18.53
C GLU A 5 -30.14 -33.02 -18.20
N ASP A 6 -29.93 -32.70 -16.92
CA ASP A 6 -29.58 -31.36 -16.45
C ASP A 6 -28.23 -30.97 -17.07
N ARG A 7 -28.29 -30.30 -18.23
CA ARG A 7 -27.15 -29.57 -18.79
C ARG A 7 -26.83 -28.43 -17.84
N LYS A 8 -25.83 -28.65 -16.99
CA LYS A 8 -25.14 -27.62 -16.21
C LYS A 8 -24.76 -26.49 -17.19
N MET A 9 -25.46 -25.35 -17.12
CA MET A 9 -25.16 -24.21 -17.99
C MET A 9 -23.71 -23.76 -17.70
N PRO A 10 -22.92 -23.44 -18.73
CA PRO A 10 -21.59 -22.88 -18.52
C PRO A 10 -21.74 -21.58 -17.71
N GLN A 11 -21.10 -21.52 -16.55
CA GLN A 11 -21.05 -20.31 -15.73
C GLN A 11 -20.37 -19.21 -16.54
N GLN A 12 -21.08 -18.10 -16.74
CA GLN A 12 -20.57 -16.93 -17.46
C GLN A 12 -19.47 -16.25 -16.64
N ALA A 13 -18.35 -15.93 -17.28
CA ALA A 13 -17.28 -15.15 -16.70
C ALA A 13 -17.67 -13.67 -16.70
N ASN A 14 -17.49 -12.97 -15.57
CA ASN A 14 -17.66 -11.52 -15.48
C ASN A 14 -16.31 -10.84 -15.74
N ILE A 15 -16.24 -10.05 -16.80
CA ILE A 15 -15.05 -9.27 -17.18
C ILE A 15 -15.33 -7.81 -16.85
N ARG A 16 -14.47 -7.17 -16.04
CA ARG A 16 -14.61 -5.76 -15.69
C ARG A 16 -13.65 -4.91 -16.51
N VAL A 17 -14.16 -3.85 -17.11
CA VAL A 17 -13.38 -2.85 -17.85
C VAL A 17 -13.41 -1.54 -17.08
N GLU A 18 -12.22 -1.02 -16.76
CA GLU A 18 -12.03 0.24 -16.04
C GLU A 18 -11.16 1.21 -16.85
N LEU A 19 -11.58 2.47 -16.91
CA LEU A 19 -10.77 3.58 -17.39
C LEU A 19 -10.33 4.41 -16.19
N VAL A 20 -9.02 4.52 -15.97
CA VAL A 20 -8.47 5.35 -14.91
C VAL A 20 -7.68 6.50 -15.54
N SER A 21 -8.10 7.72 -15.26
CA SER A 21 -7.45 8.95 -15.72
C SER A 21 -6.90 9.68 -14.50
N HIS A 22 -5.58 9.92 -14.44
CA HIS A 22 -4.92 10.65 -13.34
C HIS A 22 -5.23 10.08 -11.94
N GLY A 23 -5.36 8.76 -11.83
CA GLY A 23 -5.70 8.07 -10.58
C GLY A 23 -7.18 8.08 -10.21
N ILE A 24 -8.04 8.72 -11.02
CA ILE A 24 -9.49 8.77 -10.82
C ILE A 24 -10.18 7.80 -11.78
N LEU A 25 -11.09 6.98 -11.25
CA LEU A 25 -11.91 6.08 -12.04
C LEU A 25 -12.93 6.88 -12.87
N ALA A 26 -12.72 6.90 -14.19
CA ALA A 26 -13.54 7.65 -15.14
C ALA A 26 -14.63 6.78 -15.80
N TYR A 27 -14.42 5.46 -15.89
CA TYR A 27 -15.39 4.50 -16.41
C TYR A 27 -15.21 3.15 -15.73
N GLN A 28 -16.31 2.46 -15.42
CA GLN A 28 -16.32 1.07 -14.99
C GLN A 28 -17.57 0.38 -15.54
N ASN A 29 -17.41 -0.77 -16.17
CA ASN A 29 -18.54 -1.62 -16.55
C ASN A 29 -18.17 -3.10 -16.55
N ASP A 30 -19.15 -3.96 -16.27
CA ASP A 30 -19.01 -5.41 -16.21
C ASP A 30 -19.66 -6.05 -17.45
N PHE A 31 -18.97 -7.03 -18.03
CA PHE A 31 -19.36 -7.71 -19.27
C PHE A 31 -19.39 -9.21 -19.05
N ASN A 32 -20.42 -9.87 -19.59
CA ASN A 32 -20.55 -11.33 -19.53
C ASN A 32 -19.87 -12.05 -20.70
N ASP A 33 -19.39 -11.27 -21.68
CA ASP A 33 -18.80 -11.76 -22.92
C ASP A 33 -17.50 -10.99 -23.22
N ALA A 34 -16.48 -11.73 -23.64
CA ALA A 34 -15.15 -11.17 -23.91
C ALA A 34 -15.13 -10.26 -25.15
N ALA A 35 -15.97 -10.53 -26.16
CA ALA A 35 -16.04 -9.69 -27.35
C ALA A 35 -16.70 -8.34 -27.03
N ASP A 36 -17.72 -8.32 -26.16
CA ASP A 36 -18.35 -7.08 -25.70
C ASP A 36 -17.38 -6.23 -24.86
N ALA A 37 -16.62 -6.86 -23.95
CA ALA A 37 -15.59 -6.19 -23.15
C ALA A 37 -14.49 -5.59 -24.05
N GLU A 38 -14.04 -6.34 -25.06
CA GLU A 38 -13.04 -5.87 -26.01
C GLU A 38 -13.56 -4.69 -26.85
N GLU A 39 -14.81 -4.74 -27.30
CA GLU A 39 -15.41 -3.62 -28.02
C GLU A 39 -15.49 -2.37 -27.15
N ALA A 40 -15.84 -2.51 -25.87
CA ALA A 40 -15.84 -1.40 -24.91
C ALA A 40 -14.43 -0.81 -24.74
N VAL A 41 -13.40 -1.64 -24.58
CA VAL A 41 -12.01 -1.19 -24.50
C VAL A 41 -11.61 -0.43 -25.77
N ARG A 42 -11.95 -0.94 -26.97
CA ARG A 42 -11.63 -0.26 -28.24
C ARG A 42 -12.33 1.10 -28.38
N ARG A 43 -13.58 1.22 -27.91
CA ARG A 43 -14.30 2.50 -27.87
C ARG A 43 -13.63 3.50 -26.92
N LEU A 44 -13.24 3.04 -25.73
CA LEU A 44 -12.56 3.88 -24.73
C LEU A 44 -11.16 4.30 -25.17
N ALA A 45 -10.44 3.45 -25.91
CA ALA A 45 -9.10 3.71 -26.44
C ALA A 45 -9.06 4.60 -27.71
N GLY A 46 -10.19 5.15 -28.15
CA GLY A 46 -10.26 6.01 -29.34
C GLY A 46 -9.93 5.30 -30.67
N GLY A 47 -10.03 3.96 -30.73
CA GLY A 47 -9.94 3.17 -31.96
C GLY A 47 -8.55 3.01 -32.61
N ALA A 48 -7.47 3.62 -32.09
CA ALA A 48 -6.19 3.69 -32.82
C ALA A 48 -4.95 3.04 -32.16
N ALA A 49 -5.00 2.52 -30.92
CA ALA A 49 -3.77 2.15 -30.21
C ALA A 49 -3.86 0.92 -29.27
N ALA A 50 -4.63 -0.11 -29.62
CA ALA A 50 -4.63 -1.37 -28.87
C ALA A 50 -3.64 -2.38 -29.50
N LYS A 51 -2.39 -2.44 -29.00
CA LYS A 51 -1.44 -3.56 -29.19
C LYS A 51 -1.49 -4.40 -27.90
N GLU A 52 -2.00 -5.62 -27.74
CA GLU A 52 -2.38 -6.72 -28.64
C GLU A 52 -3.32 -7.72 -27.88
N VAL A 53 -3.85 -8.77 -28.54
CA VAL A 53 -4.60 -9.96 -28.02
C VAL A 53 -3.85 -11.21 -28.57
N ALA A 54 -3.53 -12.33 -27.90
CA ALA A 54 -4.34 -13.28 -27.12
C ALA A 54 -3.47 -14.22 -26.26
N GLY A 55 -4.12 -14.99 -25.37
CA GLY A 55 -3.70 -16.33 -24.98
C GLY A 55 -4.83 -17.36 -25.09
N LYS A 56 -4.55 -18.55 -25.65
CA LYS A 56 -5.50 -19.67 -25.85
C LYS A 56 -5.64 -20.62 -24.66
N ASP A 57 -4.89 -20.40 -23.57
CA ASP A 57 -4.90 -21.20 -22.34
C ASP A 57 -4.99 -20.34 -21.06
N GLY A 58 -5.73 -19.23 -21.11
CA GLY A 58 -6.29 -18.61 -19.89
C GLY A 58 -5.57 -17.41 -19.26
N GLU A 59 -4.49 -16.89 -19.84
CA GLU A 59 -3.86 -15.60 -19.46
C GLU A 59 -3.29 -15.00 -20.79
N VAL A 60 -3.31 -13.73 -21.18
CA VAL A 60 -3.50 -12.36 -20.62
C VAL A 60 -4.14 -11.52 -21.76
N LEU A 61 -4.64 -10.29 -21.54
CA LEU A 61 -4.07 -9.09 -22.23
C LEU A 61 -4.53 -7.71 -21.72
N ARG A 62 -3.51 -6.86 -21.67
CA ARG A 62 -3.43 -5.46 -21.24
C ARG A 62 -3.21 -4.62 -22.50
N PHE A 63 -3.82 -3.44 -22.57
CA PHE A 63 -3.56 -2.46 -23.63
C PHE A 63 -3.14 -1.14 -23.02
N GLU A 64 -2.09 -0.54 -23.58
CA GLU A 64 -1.54 0.74 -23.15
C GLU A 64 -1.41 1.67 -24.36
N ALA A 65 -2.02 2.84 -24.25
CA ALA A 65 -1.79 3.95 -25.17
C ALA A 65 -1.59 5.20 -24.31
N THR A 66 -0.38 5.74 -24.37
CA THR A 66 0.23 6.70 -23.44
C THR A 66 -0.68 7.87 -23.06
N GLY A 67 -0.92 8.00 -21.75
CA GLY A 67 -1.81 8.97 -21.12
C GLY A 67 -2.81 8.26 -20.20
N THR A 68 -4.02 8.03 -20.69
CA THR A 68 -5.13 7.41 -19.96
C THR A 68 -4.95 5.89 -19.88
N VAL A 69 -4.91 5.32 -18.67
CA VAL A 69 -4.67 3.88 -18.46
C VAL A 69 -6.00 3.12 -18.53
N ILE A 70 -6.10 2.14 -19.43
CA ILE A 70 -7.22 1.20 -19.49
C ILE A 70 -6.81 -0.10 -18.81
N ARG A 71 -7.56 -0.52 -17.78
CA ARG A 71 -7.34 -1.79 -17.07
C ARG A 71 -8.52 -2.72 -17.34
N ALA A 72 -8.23 -3.95 -17.73
CA ALA A 72 -9.22 -5.01 -17.80
C ALA A 72 -8.83 -6.08 -16.79
N PHE A 73 -9.74 -6.44 -15.89
CA PHE A 73 -9.54 -7.50 -14.91
C PHE A 73 -10.58 -8.59 -15.12
N TYR A 74 -10.16 -9.84 -14.97
CA TYR A 74 -11.10 -10.93 -14.76
C TYR A 74 -11.58 -10.87 -13.32
N LEU A 75 -12.89 -10.83 -13.10
CA LEU A 75 -13.44 -11.10 -11.79
C LEU A 75 -13.54 -12.63 -11.66
N PRO A 76 -12.85 -13.27 -10.70
CA PRO A 76 -13.09 -14.67 -10.45
C PRO A 76 -14.57 -14.84 -10.11
N THR A 77 -15.25 -15.82 -10.73
CA THR A 77 -16.60 -16.19 -10.29
C THR A 77 -16.55 -16.45 -8.78
N PRO A 78 -17.59 -16.10 -8.00
CA PRO A 78 -17.58 -16.30 -6.55
C PRO A 78 -17.37 -17.77 -6.13
N GLU A 79 -17.51 -18.72 -7.05
CA GLU A 79 -17.20 -20.14 -6.87
C GLU A 79 -15.77 -20.56 -7.31
N SER A 80 -15.07 -19.75 -8.11
CA SER A 80 -13.67 -19.99 -8.53
C SER A 80 -12.64 -19.16 -7.75
N SER A 81 -13.10 -18.34 -6.82
CA SER A 81 -12.43 -18.24 -5.52
C SER A 81 -12.52 -19.61 -4.84
N VAL A 82 -11.78 -20.60 -5.36
CA VAL A 82 -11.02 -21.43 -4.44
C VAL A 82 -10.20 -20.39 -3.70
N ARG A 83 -10.72 -19.90 -2.57
CA ARG A 83 -9.87 -19.49 -1.46
C ARG A 83 -8.95 -20.69 -1.40
N GLN A 84 -7.74 -20.58 -1.95
CA GLN A 84 -6.72 -21.52 -1.60
C GLN A 84 -6.80 -21.50 -0.10
N GLU A 85 -7.28 -22.61 0.47
CA GLU A 85 -7.42 -22.75 1.90
C GLU A 85 -5.99 -22.56 2.36
N MET A 86 -5.64 -21.33 2.74
CA MET A 86 -4.47 -21.01 3.51
C MET A 86 -4.55 -22.06 4.62
N PRO A 87 -3.70 -23.10 4.62
CA PRO A 87 -4.09 -24.37 5.25
C PRO A 87 -4.13 -24.30 6.78
N TYR A 88 -4.06 -23.09 7.33
CA TYR A 88 -3.75 -22.81 8.71
C TYR A 88 -4.66 -21.68 9.18
N LYS A 89 -5.27 -21.90 10.35
CA LYS A 89 -5.95 -20.85 11.10
C LYS A 89 -4.99 -19.68 11.28
N ARG A 90 -5.43 -18.46 10.99
CA ARG A 90 -4.68 -17.22 11.27
C ARG A 90 -5.37 -16.46 12.40
N ILE A 91 -4.59 -15.69 13.15
CA ILE A 91 -5.11 -14.76 14.15
C ILE A 91 -5.29 -13.42 13.45
N MET A 92 -6.51 -13.16 12.98
CA MET A 92 -6.90 -11.88 12.39
C MET A 92 -7.35 -10.92 13.49
N ALA A 93 -6.64 -9.81 13.67
CA ALA A 93 -7.07 -8.69 14.50
C ALA A 93 -7.89 -7.70 13.66
N VAL A 94 -8.85 -7.04 14.27
CA VAL A 94 -9.60 -5.93 13.67
C VAL A 94 -8.94 -4.63 14.11
N PHE A 95 -8.37 -3.90 13.16
CA PHE A 95 -7.89 -2.54 13.33
C PHE A 95 -9.02 -1.56 12.99
N GLN A 96 -9.31 -0.63 13.91
CA GLN A 96 -10.33 0.41 13.74
C GLN A 96 -9.67 1.79 13.91
N PRO A 97 -9.45 2.55 12.82
CA PRO A 97 -8.91 3.90 12.92
C PRO A 97 -9.92 4.85 13.58
N GLN A 98 -9.39 5.84 14.29
CA GLN A 98 -10.14 6.89 14.97
C GLN A 98 -9.53 8.28 14.69
N ALA A 99 -10.32 9.33 14.86
CA ALA A 99 -9.88 10.72 14.80
C ALA A 99 -10.34 11.50 16.03
N TRP A 100 -9.56 12.48 16.45
CA TRP A 100 -9.96 13.41 17.50
C TRP A 100 -11.02 14.39 16.96
N ILE A 101 -12.25 14.28 17.46
CA ILE A 101 -13.37 15.16 17.11
C ILE A 101 -13.96 15.69 18.42
N ASN A 102 -13.84 17.01 18.66
CA ASN A 102 -14.30 17.66 19.89
C ASN A 102 -13.72 17.02 21.18
N ASP A 103 -12.41 16.79 21.21
CA ASP A 103 -11.68 16.15 22.32
C ASP A 103 -12.03 14.67 22.59
N ASP A 104 -12.83 14.04 21.72
CA ASP A 104 -13.16 12.62 21.79
C ASP A 104 -12.58 11.84 20.60
N ALA A 105 -12.02 10.65 20.85
CA ALA A 105 -11.59 9.73 19.80
C ALA A 105 -12.82 9.06 19.19
N THR A 106 -13.14 9.38 17.94
CA THR A 106 -14.30 8.88 17.21
C THR A 106 -13.85 7.98 16.07
N ASP A 107 -14.50 6.82 15.92
CA ASP A 107 -14.25 5.88 14.82
C ASP A 107 -14.45 6.57 13.46
N ILE A 108 -13.51 6.32 12.54
CA ILE A 108 -13.58 6.77 11.15
C ILE A 108 -13.57 5.58 10.19
N ASP A 109 -13.86 5.82 8.92
CA ASP A 109 -13.75 4.79 7.88
C ASP A 109 -12.30 4.30 7.76
N GLY A 110 -12.13 3.07 7.25
CA GLY A 110 -10.81 2.43 7.11
C GLY A 110 -10.57 1.25 8.04
N ARG A 111 -11.63 0.66 8.61
CA ARG A 111 -11.53 -0.60 9.34
C ARG A 111 -10.87 -1.69 8.48
N GLN A 112 -9.88 -2.36 9.04
CA GLN A 112 -9.10 -3.39 8.34
C GLN A 112 -8.89 -4.62 9.23
N ASP A 113 -8.93 -5.81 8.63
CA ASP A 113 -8.45 -7.03 9.27
C ASP A 113 -6.95 -7.20 9.03
N VAL A 114 -6.17 -7.41 10.09
CA VAL A 114 -4.71 -7.49 10.07
C VAL A 114 -4.28 -8.84 10.63
N ASP A 115 -3.39 -9.56 9.92
CA ASP A 115 -2.82 -10.80 10.43
C ASP A 115 -1.79 -10.49 11.53
N VAL A 116 -2.10 -10.90 12.76
CA VAL A 116 -1.23 -10.72 13.94
C VAL A 116 -0.70 -12.06 14.47
N THR A 117 -0.81 -13.15 13.68
CA THR A 117 -0.43 -14.51 14.09
C THR A 117 1.00 -14.56 14.62
N GLU A 118 1.96 -14.09 13.82
CA GLU A 118 3.37 -14.11 14.20
C GLU A 118 3.64 -13.28 15.46
N ARG A 119 2.97 -12.14 15.61
CA ARG A 119 3.13 -11.25 16.77
C ARG A 119 2.62 -11.90 18.04
N VAL A 120 1.43 -12.48 18.01
CA VAL A 120 0.87 -13.18 19.17
C VAL A 120 1.74 -14.38 19.54
N LEU A 121 2.22 -15.16 18.56
CA LEU A 121 3.09 -16.30 18.82
C LEU A 121 4.44 -15.89 19.42
N ARG A 122 4.96 -14.68 19.13
CA ARG A 122 6.21 -14.18 19.73
C ARG A 122 6.05 -13.67 21.17
N LEU A 123 4.84 -13.39 21.64
CA LEU A 123 4.61 -12.93 23.01
C LEU A 123 4.87 -14.06 24.02
N PRO A 124 5.41 -13.75 25.22
CA PRO A 124 5.43 -14.70 26.32
C PRO A 124 4.00 -14.93 26.86
N LEU A 125 3.76 -16.09 27.50
CA LEU A 125 2.42 -16.53 27.89
C LEU A 125 1.69 -15.54 28.80
N ASP A 126 2.40 -14.96 29.76
CA ASP A 126 1.86 -13.94 30.68
C ASP A 126 1.35 -12.71 29.93
N ARG A 127 2.01 -12.33 28.84
CA ARG A 127 1.58 -11.23 27.97
C ARG A 127 0.38 -11.61 27.13
N VAL A 128 0.32 -12.84 26.61
CA VAL A 128 -0.87 -13.34 25.90
C VAL A 128 -2.09 -13.31 26.84
N HIS A 129 -1.94 -13.75 28.09
CA HIS A 129 -3.02 -13.71 29.09
C HIS A 129 -3.45 -12.30 29.47
N ALA A 130 -2.57 -11.32 29.34
CA ALA A 130 -2.84 -9.92 29.67
C ALA A 130 -3.50 -9.13 28.54
N LEU A 131 -3.66 -9.71 27.34
CA LEU A 131 -4.28 -9.03 26.21
C LEU A 131 -5.76 -8.71 26.49
N GLN A 132 -6.15 -7.47 26.20
CA GLN A 132 -7.52 -6.99 26.32
C GLN A 132 -7.88 -6.19 25.06
N ASP A 133 -9.02 -6.50 24.46
CA ASP A 133 -9.54 -5.75 23.31
C ASP A 133 -9.72 -4.26 23.64
N TYR A 134 -9.44 -3.39 22.67
CA TYR A 134 -9.57 -1.93 22.78
C TYR A 134 -8.68 -1.31 23.88
N ARG A 135 -7.52 -1.93 24.14
CA ARG A 135 -6.51 -1.44 25.08
C ARG A 135 -5.14 -1.44 24.42
N ASP A 136 -4.22 -0.67 25.01
CA ASP A 136 -2.80 -0.60 24.63
C ASP A 136 -2.17 -2.00 24.46
N SER A 137 -2.62 -2.99 25.24
CA SER A 137 -2.14 -4.37 25.14
C SER A 137 -2.34 -5.01 23.76
N THR A 138 -3.47 -4.76 23.08
CA THR A 138 -3.73 -5.27 21.73
C THR A 138 -3.21 -4.34 20.65
N GLU A 139 -3.05 -3.05 20.94
CA GLU A 139 -2.41 -2.11 20.02
C GLU A 139 -0.96 -2.50 19.72
N LEU A 140 -0.23 -3.05 20.69
CA LEU A 140 1.12 -3.58 20.50
C LEU A 140 1.22 -4.74 19.47
N LEU A 141 0.09 -5.36 19.11
CA LEU A 141 0.05 -6.42 18.10
C LEU A 141 0.14 -5.86 16.68
N VAL A 142 -0.16 -4.58 16.50
CA VAL A 142 -0.19 -3.90 15.21
C VAL A 142 0.93 -2.86 15.19
N ASP A 143 1.71 -2.85 14.12
CA ASP A 143 2.64 -1.76 13.84
C ASP A 143 2.28 -1.06 12.52
N GLY A 144 2.90 0.10 12.28
CA GLY A 144 2.69 0.87 11.06
C GLY A 144 3.07 0.14 9.77
N SER A 145 3.78 -1.00 9.84
CA SER A 145 4.08 -1.82 8.66
C SER A 145 2.99 -2.85 8.35
N THR A 146 2.18 -3.21 9.35
CA THR A 146 1.07 -4.18 9.19
C THR A 146 -0.25 -3.56 8.72
N VAL A 147 -0.44 -2.26 8.89
CA VAL A 147 -1.67 -1.56 8.44
C VAL A 147 -1.42 -0.95 7.07
N ALA A 148 -2.32 -1.18 6.12
CA ALA A 148 -2.17 -0.64 4.76
C ALA A 148 -2.45 0.87 4.69
N ILE A 149 -3.12 1.39 5.72
CA ILE A 149 -3.47 2.80 5.88
C ILE A 149 -2.41 3.42 6.78
N GLU A 150 -1.65 4.37 6.23
CA GLU A 150 -0.77 5.25 6.98
C GLU A 150 -1.65 6.15 7.86
N HIS A 151 -2.01 5.66 9.04
CA HIS A 151 -2.90 6.32 10.00
C HIS A 151 -2.10 6.80 11.21
N ASP A 152 -1.96 8.11 11.34
CA ASP A 152 -1.23 8.76 12.44
C ASP A 152 -2.14 9.13 13.64
N GLY A 153 -3.43 8.82 13.56
CA GLY A 153 -4.41 9.13 14.60
C GLY A 153 -4.55 8.04 15.67
N PRO A 154 -5.43 8.25 16.68
CA PRO A 154 -5.80 7.19 17.60
C PRO A 154 -6.43 6.02 16.85
N PHE A 155 -6.33 4.82 17.41
CA PHE A 155 -6.95 3.62 16.84
C PHE A 155 -7.27 2.64 17.96
N THR A 156 -8.09 1.64 17.66
CA THR A 156 -8.28 0.51 18.57
C THR A 156 -8.09 -0.82 17.84
N VAL A 157 -7.67 -1.83 18.59
CA VAL A 157 -7.42 -3.18 18.07
C VAL A 157 -8.23 -4.21 18.85
N LYS A 158 -8.96 -5.06 18.12
CA LYS A 158 -9.70 -6.21 18.67
C LYS A 158 -9.08 -7.52 18.14
N ALA A 159 -8.59 -8.38 19.03
CA ALA A 159 -7.93 -9.63 18.64
C ALA A 159 -8.29 -10.85 19.53
N VAL A 160 -8.83 -10.64 20.74
CA VAL A 160 -8.99 -11.69 21.77
C VAL A 160 -9.80 -12.89 21.24
N ASP A 161 -10.95 -12.65 20.61
CA ASP A 161 -11.81 -13.72 20.06
C ASP A 161 -11.08 -14.58 19.01
N SER A 162 -10.24 -13.94 18.20
CA SER A 162 -9.46 -14.56 17.13
C SER A 162 -8.35 -15.45 17.69
N ILE A 163 -7.67 -14.98 18.74
CA ILE A 163 -6.65 -15.73 19.49
C ILE A 163 -7.28 -16.97 20.13
N CYS A 164 -8.39 -16.81 20.87
CA CYS A 164 -9.10 -17.92 21.49
C CYS A 164 -9.54 -18.98 20.44
N THR A 165 -10.05 -18.53 19.30
CA THR A 165 -10.48 -19.40 18.19
C THR A 165 -9.31 -20.17 17.56
N PHE A 166 -8.15 -19.51 17.41
CA PHE A 166 -6.93 -20.12 16.91
C PHE A 166 -6.48 -21.27 17.81
N PHE A 167 -6.40 -21.03 19.12
CA PHE A 167 -6.00 -22.04 20.12
C PHE A 167 -7.10 -23.04 20.47
N GLY A 168 -8.36 -22.79 20.08
CA GLY A 168 -9.49 -23.66 20.41
C GLY A 168 -9.89 -23.59 21.88
N VAL A 169 -9.67 -22.45 22.53
CA VAL A 169 -10.00 -22.18 23.93
C VAL A 169 -11.13 -21.17 24.05
N LYS A 170 -11.70 -21.02 25.26
CA LYS A 170 -12.75 -20.02 25.52
C LYS A 170 -12.18 -18.70 26.02
N ASP A 171 -11.17 -18.77 26.88
CA ASP A 171 -10.53 -17.62 27.50
C ASP A 171 -9.02 -17.66 27.25
N LEU A 172 -8.38 -16.49 27.23
CA LEU A 172 -6.92 -16.41 27.04
C LEU A 172 -6.16 -17.12 28.17
N SER A 173 -6.69 -17.12 29.39
CA SER A 173 -6.11 -17.83 30.54
C SER A 173 -6.09 -19.35 30.40
N ASP A 174 -6.89 -19.92 29.49
CA ASP A 174 -6.88 -21.35 29.19
C ASP A 174 -5.71 -21.75 28.26
N ILE A 175 -5.04 -20.77 27.64
CA ILE A 175 -3.86 -21.03 26.79
C ILE A 175 -2.71 -21.46 27.70
N THR A 176 -2.08 -22.59 27.38
CA THR A 176 -0.90 -23.10 28.10
C THR A 176 0.39 -22.83 27.33
N GLU A 177 1.54 -22.87 28.01
CA GLU A 177 2.85 -22.72 27.36
C GLU A 177 3.06 -23.80 26.27
N ASP A 178 2.64 -25.05 26.55
CA ASP A 178 2.76 -26.16 25.60
C ASP A 178 1.97 -25.89 24.31
N MET A 179 0.79 -25.26 24.41
CA MET A 179 -0.02 -24.88 23.24
C MET A 179 0.67 -23.78 22.42
N LEU A 180 1.26 -22.80 23.10
CA LEU A 180 1.98 -21.70 22.46
C LEU A 180 3.26 -22.20 21.76
N VAL A 181 4.03 -23.07 22.41
CA VAL A 181 5.21 -23.73 21.84
C VAL A 181 4.83 -24.61 20.65
N ALA A 182 3.77 -25.42 20.76
CA ALA A 182 3.28 -26.23 19.65
C ALA A 182 2.85 -25.37 18.45
N ALA A 183 2.16 -24.25 18.70
CA ALA A 183 1.75 -23.32 17.65
C ALA A 183 2.94 -22.63 16.97
N ARG A 184 3.97 -22.21 17.73
CA ARG A 184 5.23 -21.68 17.19
C ARG A 184 5.93 -22.69 16.29
N HIS A 185 6.03 -23.94 16.71
CA HIS A 185 6.63 -25.00 15.89
C HIS A 185 5.82 -25.28 14.63
N ALA A 186 4.49 -25.30 14.72
CA ALA A 186 3.62 -25.51 13.57
C ALA A 186 3.73 -24.36 12.56
N GLU A 187 3.78 -23.10 13.03
CA GLU A 187 3.94 -21.93 12.18
C GLU A 187 5.30 -21.92 11.47
N HIS A 188 6.38 -22.21 12.21
CA HIS A 188 7.72 -22.32 11.63
C HIS A 188 7.79 -23.43 10.57
N GLN A 189 7.29 -24.63 10.87
CA GLN A 189 7.27 -25.74 9.90
C GLN A 189 6.47 -25.36 8.64
N THR A 190 5.36 -24.66 8.83
CA THR A 190 4.53 -24.21 7.71
C THR A 190 5.27 -23.22 6.82
N PHE A 191 5.99 -22.27 7.41
CA PHE A 191 6.79 -21.31 6.66
C PHE A 191 7.90 -22.03 5.88
N GLU A 192 8.63 -22.96 6.51
CA GLU A 192 9.66 -23.77 5.84
C GLU A 192 9.09 -24.60 4.68
N ASP A 193 7.92 -25.24 4.88
CA ASP A 193 7.26 -26.01 3.82
C ASP A 193 6.82 -25.10 2.65
N TRP A 194 6.39 -23.87 2.95
CA TRP A 194 6.04 -22.86 1.96
C TRP A 194 7.28 -22.38 1.19
N VAL A 195 8.40 -22.09 1.88
CA VAL A 195 9.68 -21.72 1.26
C VAL A 195 10.20 -22.85 0.37
N ALA A 196 10.16 -24.10 0.83
CA ALA A 196 10.52 -25.26 0.03
C ALA A 196 9.61 -25.46 -1.20
N GLY A 197 8.40 -24.89 -1.19
CA GLY A 197 7.53 -24.76 -2.35
C GLY A 197 8.06 -23.75 -3.36
N VAL A 198 8.42 -22.55 -2.88
CA VAL A 198 9.04 -21.48 -3.68
C VAL A 198 10.34 -21.94 -4.32
N GLU A 199 11.27 -22.50 -3.54
CA GLU A 199 12.59 -22.94 -4.04
C GLU A 199 12.47 -24.00 -5.14
N ARG A 200 11.46 -24.87 -5.06
CA ARG A 200 11.14 -25.84 -6.12
C ARG A 200 10.71 -25.18 -7.43
N GLU A 201 10.04 -24.05 -7.35
CA GLU A 201 9.56 -23.30 -8.52
C GLU A 201 10.64 -22.38 -9.12
N VAL A 202 11.46 -21.75 -8.28
CA VAL A 202 12.53 -20.85 -8.74
C VAL A 202 13.78 -21.61 -9.17
N GLY A 203 14.07 -22.74 -8.51
CA GLY A 203 15.28 -23.53 -8.75
C GLY A 203 16.56 -22.95 -8.13
N SER A 204 16.44 -22.00 -7.20
CA SER A 204 17.55 -21.39 -6.47
C SER A 204 17.21 -21.19 -4.99
N GLU A 205 18.26 -21.05 -4.18
CA GLU A 205 18.14 -20.65 -2.76
C GLU A 205 17.55 -19.24 -2.67
N VAL A 206 16.64 -19.08 -1.71
CA VAL A 206 15.80 -17.91 -1.57
C VAL A 206 16.19 -17.12 -0.32
N ASP A 207 16.21 -15.79 -0.40
CA ASP A 207 16.36 -14.93 0.79
C ASP A 207 15.10 -15.00 1.67
N GLY A 208 15.21 -15.65 2.83
CA GLY A 208 14.08 -15.92 3.71
C GLY A 208 13.35 -14.67 4.22
N GLU A 209 14.00 -13.51 4.32
CA GLU A 209 13.37 -12.28 4.81
C GLU A 209 12.36 -11.70 3.81
N SER A 210 12.76 -11.61 2.54
CA SER A 210 11.90 -11.11 1.46
C SER A 210 10.64 -11.95 1.31
N TYR A 211 10.80 -13.27 1.45
CA TYR A 211 9.72 -14.24 1.26
C TYR A 211 8.80 -14.40 2.48
N ARG A 212 9.30 -14.09 3.68
CA ARG A 212 8.46 -13.96 4.87
C ARG A 212 7.41 -12.86 4.70
N ARG A 213 7.74 -11.76 4.01
CA ARG A 213 6.76 -10.72 3.69
C ARG A 213 5.61 -11.27 2.83
N TYR A 214 5.93 -12.01 1.77
CA TYR A 214 4.91 -12.61 0.89
C TYR A 214 4.05 -13.65 1.61
N TYR A 215 4.68 -14.49 2.44
CA TYR A 215 3.96 -15.46 3.27
C TYR A 215 2.96 -14.77 4.22
N ASN A 216 3.37 -13.69 4.88
CA ASN A 216 2.51 -12.91 5.77
C ASN A 216 1.42 -12.14 5.04
N GLN A 217 1.60 -11.83 3.75
CA GLN A 217 0.56 -11.29 2.87
C GLN A 217 -0.42 -12.37 2.36
N GLY A 218 -0.20 -13.63 2.75
CA GLY A 218 -1.03 -14.75 2.32
C GLY A 218 -0.86 -15.14 0.85
N MET A 219 0.26 -14.76 0.23
CA MET A 219 0.57 -15.18 -1.13
C MET A 219 0.88 -16.68 -1.17
N SER A 220 0.42 -17.34 -2.23
CA SER A 220 0.91 -18.67 -2.57
C SER A 220 2.39 -18.63 -2.98
N PRO A 221 3.12 -19.76 -2.91
CA PRO A 221 4.49 -19.84 -3.41
C PRO A 221 4.62 -19.31 -4.84
N SER A 222 3.69 -19.69 -5.71
CA SER A 222 3.69 -19.26 -7.12
C SER A 222 3.45 -17.77 -7.33
N GLU A 223 2.62 -17.13 -6.49
CA GLU A 223 2.41 -15.68 -6.54
C GLU A 223 3.63 -14.93 -6.03
N ALA A 224 4.25 -15.42 -4.95
CA ALA A 224 5.48 -14.85 -4.43
C ALA A 224 6.61 -14.88 -5.46
N VAL A 225 6.78 -15.99 -6.19
CA VAL A 225 7.77 -16.09 -7.28
C VAL A 225 7.47 -15.10 -8.41
N ARG A 226 6.20 -14.92 -8.76
CA ARG A 226 5.82 -13.94 -9.80
C ARG A 226 6.11 -12.51 -9.34
N GLN A 227 5.78 -12.17 -8.10
CA GLN A 227 6.02 -10.84 -7.53
C GLN A 227 7.52 -10.53 -7.44
N ASP A 228 8.32 -11.49 -6.98
CA ASP A 228 9.77 -11.33 -6.87
C ASP A 228 10.44 -11.04 -8.21
N ARG A 229 10.02 -11.74 -9.28
CA ARG A 229 10.48 -11.47 -10.65
C ARG A 229 10.11 -10.08 -11.16
N LEU A 230 8.94 -9.57 -10.78
CA LEU A 230 8.51 -8.22 -11.14
C LEU A 230 9.38 -7.18 -10.41
N ASP A 231 9.64 -7.39 -9.13
CA ASP A 231 10.45 -6.50 -8.31
C ASP A 231 11.92 -6.46 -8.77
N ASP A 232 12.49 -7.60 -9.20
CA ASP A 232 13.85 -7.66 -9.74
C ASP A 232 13.97 -7.05 -11.14
N GLY A 233 12.95 -7.22 -12.01
CA GLY A 233 12.91 -6.55 -13.31
C GLY A 233 12.97 -5.02 -13.18
N LEU A 234 12.31 -4.46 -12.15
CA LEU A 234 12.35 -3.02 -11.86
C LEU A 234 13.72 -2.54 -11.34
N LYS A 235 14.52 -3.42 -10.72
CA LYS A 235 15.88 -3.08 -10.27
C LYS A 235 16.87 -3.03 -11.44
N GLU A 236 16.76 -3.95 -12.40
CA GLU A 236 17.67 -3.97 -13.57
C GLU A 236 17.49 -2.76 -14.48
N GLU A 237 16.25 -2.30 -14.70
CA GLU A 237 15.99 -1.09 -15.49
C GLU A 237 16.56 0.18 -14.83
N ASN A 238 16.55 0.24 -13.49
CA ASN A 238 17.13 1.35 -12.74
C ASN A 238 18.66 1.29 -12.63
N SER A 239 19.26 0.09 -12.63
CA SER A 239 20.71 -0.07 -12.47
C SER A 239 21.51 0.23 -13.74
N THR A 240 20.89 0.19 -14.92
CA THR A 240 21.60 0.38 -16.20
C THR A 240 21.81 1.87 -16.55
N GLY A 241 21.18 2.80 -15.82
CA GLY A 241 21.29 4.25 -16.05
C GLY A 241 22.26 5.02 -15.12
N ALA A 242 22.82 4.40 -14.08
CA ALA A 242 23.42 5.14 -12.95
C ALA A 242 24.96 5.24 -12.95
N ALA A 243 25.66 4.72 -13.96
CA ALA A 243 27.12 4.53 -13.88
C ALA A 243 27.99 5.62 -14.54
N VAL A 244 27.59 6.90 -14.59
CA VAL A 244 28.55 8.05 -14.66
C VAL A 244 27.85 9.34 -14.16
N ALA A 245 27.96 9.69 -12.88
CA ALA A 245 27.80 11.09 -12.44
C ALA A 245 28.43 11.31 -11.06
N VAL A 246 29.59 11.97 -11.06
CA VAL A 246 30.19 12.53 -9.84
C VAL A 246 29.26 13.59 -9.28
N SER A 247 28.89 13.43 -8.01
CA SER A 247 28.09 14.34 -7.19
C SER A 247 28.58 15.79 -7.28
N ARG A 248 27.86 16.58 -8.06
CA ARG A 248 27.67 18.01 -7.82
C ARG A 248 26.17 18.25 -7.84
N THR A 249 25.59 18.50 -6.68
CA THR A 249 24.21 18.98 -6.57
C THR A 249 24.11 20.28 -7.38
N PRO A 250 23.31 20.31 -8.46
CA PRO A 250 23.16 21.52 -9.25
C PRO A 250 22.49 22.60 -8.40
N ASP A 251 22.94 23.84 -8.60
CA ASP A 251 22.37 25.03 -7.97
C ASP A 251 20.93 25.22 -8.44
N LEU A 252 19.97 25.10 -7.53
CA LEU A 252 18.55 25.00 -7.83
C LEU A 252 17.96 26.34 -8.30
N SER A 253 18.61 27.47 -8.02
CA SER A 253 18.10 28.80 -8.35
C SER A 253 18.16 29.16 -9.83
N ASN A 254 18.83 28.35 -10.66
CA ASN A 254 18.98 28.60 -12.11
C ASN A 254 18.35 27.50 -12.97
N LEU A 255 17.55 26.60 -12.38
CA LEU A 255 16.86 25.56 -13.13
C LEU A 255 15.53 26.09 -13.65
N GLU A 256 15.19 25.74 -14.90
CA GLU A 256 13.84 25.97 -15.41
C GLU A 256 12.82 25.17 -14.60
N ALA A 257 11.59 25.69 -14.51
CA ALA A 257 10.58 25.22 -13.56
C ALA A 257 10.29 23.71 -13.67
N GLU A 258 10.22 23.17 -14.89
CA GLU A 258 9.97 21.74 -15.13
C GLU A 258 11.13 20.86 -14.63
N VAL A 259 12.37 21.33 -14.81
CA VAL A 259 13.59 20.62 -14.38
C VAL A 259 13.72 20.68 -12.86
N LEU A 260 13.36 21.82 -12.25
CA LEU A 260 13.33 21.98 -10.80
C LEU A 260 12.28 21.04 -10.17
N LEU A 261 11.06 20.98 -10.74
CA LEU A 261 9.99 20.08 -10.27
C LEU A 261 10.39 18.60 -10.35
N ALA A 262 11.02 18.18 -11.45
CA ALA A 262 11.53 16.82 -11.59
C ALA A 262 12.62 16.51 -10.55
N GLU A 263 13.54 17.45 -10.31
CA GLU A 263 14.63 17.28 -9.35
C GLU A 263 14.15 17.28 -7.89
N LEU A 264 13.13 18.07 -7.55
CA LEU A 264 12.48 18.06 -6.24
C LEU A 264 11.74 16.73 -5.99
N ARG A 265 11.00 16.24 -6.99
CA ARG A 265 10.35 14.91 -6.91
C ARG A 265 11.38 13.79 -6.76
N ARG A 266 12.49 13.84 -7.52
CA ARG A 266 13.60 12.89 -7.40
C ARG A 266 14.21 12.86 -6.00
N ARG A 267 14.19 13.99 -5.28
CA ARG A 267 14.67 14.13 -3.90
C ARG A 267 13.62 13.76 -2.84
N GLY A 268 12.46 13.24 -3.25
CA GLY A 268 11.40 12.84 -2.33
C GLY A 268 10.62 14.01 -1.72
N LEU A 269 10.78 15.22 -2.26
CA LEU A 269 10.01 16.39 -1.82
C LEU A 269 8.67 16.42 -2.58
N VAL A 270 7.58 16.11 -1.87
CA VAL A 270 6.23 16.16 -2.40
C VAL A 270 5.75 17.61 -2.37
N VAL A 271 5.81 18.30 -3.51
CA VAL A 271 5.12 19.58 -3.69
C VAL A 271 3.68 19.24 -4.08
N SER A 272 2.80 19.12 -3.09
CA SER A 272 1.35 19.12 -3.32
C SER A 272 0.89 20.54 -3.61
N ALA A 273 1.26 21.05 -4.79
CA ALA A 273 0.53 22.15 -5.38
C ALA A 273 -0.85 21.60 -5.76
N TRP A 274 -1.90 22.29 -5.31
CA TRP A 274 -3.26 22.06 -5.77
C TRP A 274 -3.27 21.98 -7.31
N GLY A 275 -4.07 21.05 -7.84
CA GLY A 275 -4.00 20.57 -9.22
C GLY A 275 -3.73 21.68 -10.24
N ILE A 276 -2.61 21.55 -10.95
CA ILE A 276 -2.25 22.45 -12.05
C ILE A 276 -3.28 22.35 -13.20
N ASP A 277 -4.13 21.33 -13.22
CA ASP A 277 -5.24 21.20 -14.16
C ASP A 277 -6.33 22.28 -13.99
N ASP A 278 -6.41 22.96 -12.83
CA ASP A 278 -7.23 24.18 -12.66
C ASP A 278 -6.52 25.45 -13.17
N ALA A 279 -5.22 25.39 -13.48
CA ALA A 279 -4.42 26.53 -13.94
C ALA A 279 -3.93 26.41 -15.39
N THR A 280 -3.92 25.20 -15.99
CA THR A 280 -3.42 24.97 -17.35
C THR A 280 -4.41 24.33 -18.30
N GLY A 281 -5.66 24.11 -17.88
CA GLY A 281 -6.74 23.95 -18.85
C GLY A 281 -6.81 25.22 -19.69
N THR A 282 -6.68 25.13 -21.01
CA THR A 282 -7.14 26.21 -21.88
C THR A 282 -8.56 26.52 -21.44
N LEU A 283 -8.79 27.70 -20.86
CA LEU A 283 -10.11 28.17 -20.43
C LEU A 283 -11.05 27.98 -21.63
N GLU A 284 -11.81 26.88 -21.62
CA GLU A 284 -12.94 26.75 -22.52
C GLU A 284 -13.89 27.85 -22.08
N ASN A 285 -14.10 28.83 -22.96
CA ASN A 285 -15.02 29.95 -22.77
C ASN A 285 -16.36 29.42 -22.28
N ASP A 286 -16.56 29.45 -20.97
CA ASP A 286 -17.89 29.40 -20.42
C ASP A 286 -18.52 30.78 -20.61
N ALA A 287 -19.85 30.84 -20.62
CA ALA A 287 -20.59 32.07 -20.90
C ALA A 287 -20.33 33.19 -19.87
N ALA A 288 -19.52 32.95 -18.84
CA ALA A 288 -19.13 33.93 -17.83
C ALA A 288 -17.87 34.73 -18.20
N THR A 289 -16.98 34.19 -19.06
CA THR A 289 -15.74 34.88 -19.46
C THR A 289 -15.81 35.65 -20.77
N GLU A 290 -16.85 35.45 -21.60
CA GLU A 290 -17.01 36.10 -22.92
C GLU A 290 -17.07 37.65 -22.88
N SER A 291 -17.31 38.24 -21.70
CA SER A 291 -17.39 39.70 -21.54
C SER A 291 -16.09 40.36 -21.06
N LEU A 292 -15.06 39.57 -20.75
CA LEU A 292 -13.78 40.10 -20.29
C LEU A 292 -12.96 40.55 -21.50
N THR A 293 -12.50 41.79 -21.46
CA THR A 293 -11.50 42.27 -22.41
C THR A 293 -10.18 41.53 -22.18
N GLU A 294 -9.37 41.39 -23.22
CA GLU A 294 -8.04 40.75 -23.16
C GLU A 294 -7.15 41.36 -22.06
N SER A 295 -7.29 42.67 -21.80
CA SER A 295 -6.61 43.34 -20.69
C SER A 295 -7.13 42.96 -19.30
N GLN A 296 -8.42 42.64 -19.15
CA GLN A 296 -8.99 42.19 -17.88
C GLN A 296 -8.63 40.74 -17.60
N PHE A 297 -8.56 39.93 -18.66
CA PHE A 297 -8.09 38.54 -18.56
C PHE A 297 -6.62 38.50 -18.11
N ALA A 298 -5.75 39.29 -18.74
CA ALA A 298 -4.34 39.40 -18.34
C ALA A 298 -4.16 39.86 -16.88
N GLN A 299 -4.99 40.79 -16.39
CA GLN A 299 -4.97 41.22 -14.97
C GLN A 299 -5.47 40.15 -14.01
N LEU A 300 -6.39 39.29 -14.44
CA LEU A 300 -6.90 38.18 -13.64
C LEU A 300 -5.84 37.08 -13.52
N GLU A 301 -5.17 36.79 -14.64
CA GLU A 301 -4.06 35.85 -14.73
C GLU A 301 -2.88 36.31 -13.86
N GLU A 302 -2.48 37.58 -13.95
CA GLU A 302 -1.43 38.17 -13.10
C GLU A 302 -1.76 38.05 -11.61
N LYS A 303 -3.00 38.33 -11.20
CA LYS A 303 -3.45 38.20 -9.80
C LYS A 303 -3.51 36.76 -9.32
N LEU A 304 -3.85 35.81 -10.19
CA LEU A 304 -3.83 34.38 -9.89
C LEU A 304 -2.40 33.91 -9.62
N PHE A 305 -1.45 34.34 -10.45
CA PHE A 305 -0.04 34.04 -10.25
C PHE A 305 0.55 34.70 -8.99
N GLU A 306 0.18 35.95 -8.69
CA GLU A 306 0.58 36.64 -7.46
C GLU A 306 0.06 35.91 -6.21
N LYS A 307 -1.22 35.52 -6.21
CA LYS A 307 -1.83 34.74 -5.12
C LYS A 307 -1.21 33.35 -4.95
N ALA A 308 -0.87 32.68 -6.05
CA ALA A 308 -0.19 31.40 -6.02
C ALA A 308 1.23 31.53 -5.46
N ALA A 309 1.94 32.60 -5.83
CA ALA A 309 3.27 32.92 -5.29
C ALA A 309 3.21 33.20 -3.77
N ASP A 310 2.26 34.01 -3.31
CA ASP A 310 2.05 34.28 -1.87
C ASP A 310 1.75 32.98 -1.09
N THR A 311 0.95 32.09 -1.67
CA THR A 311 0.60 30.80 -1.05
C THR A 311 1.80 29.86 -1.02
N LEU A 312 2.63 29.87 -2.07
CA LEU A 312 3.87 29.09 -2.12
C LEU A 312 4.89 29.63 -1.10
N GLU A 313 5.00 30.96 -0.96
CA GLU A 313 5.86 31.60 0.02
C GLU A 313 5.40 31.27 1.45
N ASP A 314 4.10 31.29 1.74
CA ASP A 314 3.55 30.87 3.05
C ASP A 314 3.84 29.39 3.35
N ILE A 315 3.68 28.51 2.36
CA ILE A 315 4.01 27.09 2.50
C ILE A 315 5.50 26.89 2.76
N LEU A 316 6.37 27.59 2.02
CA LEU A 316 7.82 27.43 2.14
C LEU A 316 8.39 28.11 3.39
N ALA A 317 7.86 29.27 3.79
CA ALA A 317 8.39 30.07 4.88
C ALA A 317 7.80 29.70 6.24
N ASN A 318 6.51 29.36 6.32
CA ASN A 318 5.85 29.08 7.60
C ASN A 318 5.72 27.57 7.81
N ARG A 319 5.06 26.85 6.89
CA ARG A 319 4.80 25.42 7.07
C ARG A 319 6.04 24.54 6.90
N GLY A 320 6.93 24.89 5.98
CA GLY A 320 8.19 24.17 5.76
C GLY A 320 9.13 24.24 6.97
N ASN A 321 9.19 25.42 7.61
CA ASN A 321 10.02 25.61 8.80
C ASN A 321 9.44 24.89 10.04
N ASP A 322 8.13 24.88 10.20
CA ASP A 322 7.47 24.12 11.27
C ASP A 322 7.70 22.62 11.11
N HIS A 323 7.57 22.09 9.89
CA HIS A 323 7.81 20.68 9.63
C HIS A 323 9.29 20.27 9.86
N ILE A 324 10.25 21.12 9.47
CA ILE A 324 11.67 20.89 9.75
C ILE A 324 11.94 20.95 11.26
N ASN A 325 11.32 21.88 11.99
CA ASN A 325 11.43 21.96 13.45
C ASN A 325 10.85 20.72 14.14
N ASP A 326 9.72 20.20 13.67
CA ASP A 326 9.09 18.99 14.22
C ASP A 326 9.97 17.76 14.01
N ILE A 327 10.50 17.58 12.80
CA ILE A 327 11.46 16.50 12.50
C ILE A 327 12.71 16.66 13.37
N TRP A 328 13.27 17.87 13.47
CA TRP A 328 14.44 18.12 14.30
C TRP A 328 14.17 17.85 15.79
N SER A 329 12.97 18.18 16.29
CA SER A 329 12.55 17.90 17.66
C SER A 329 12.45 16.39 17.92
N ILE A 330 11.79 15.65 17.02
CA ILE A 330 11.63 14.19 17.11
C ILE A 330 13.00 13.49 17.09
N HIS A 331 13.87 13.86 16.14
CA HIS A 331 15.20 13.25 16.02
C HIS A 331 16.15 13.71 17.12
N GLY A 332 16.05 14.97 17.55
CA GLY A 332 16.83 15.52 18.65
C GLY A 332 16.53 14.82 19.98
N GLN A 333 15.25 14.57 20.27
CA GLN A 333 14.86 13.83 21.47
C GLN A 333 15.37 12.38 21.46
N LYS A 334 15.30 11.71 20.30
CA LYS A 334 15.88 10.35 20.13
C LYS A 334 17.39 10.34 20.36
N LEU A 335 18.11 11.32 19.83
CA LEU A 335 19.56 11.47 20.04
C LEU A 335 19.92 11.72 21.50
N ILE A 336 19.18 12.60 22.19
CA ILE A 336 19.39 12.88 23.61
C ILE A 336 19.13 11.63 24.45
N ALA A 337 18.08 10.86 24.16
CA ALA A 337 17.79 9.61 24.86
C ALA A 337 18.93 8.59 24.72
N VAL A 338 19.49 8.42 23.52
CA VAL A 338 20.63 7.52 23.28
C VAL A 338 21.88 7.95 24.05
N VAL A 339 22.18 9.25 24.11
CA VAL A 339 23.34 9.76 24.86
C VAL A 339 23.15 9.55 26.36
N LEU A 340 21.95 9.82 26.89
CA LEU A 340 21.64 9.60 28.30
C LEU A 340 21.68 8.11 28.70
N GLU A 341 21.27 7.21 27.81
CA GLU A 341 21.39 5.77 28.01
C GLU A 341 22.86 5.30 28.00
N GLN A 342 23.71 5.90 27.17
CA GLN A 342 25.15 5.60 27.15
C GLN A 342 25.86 6.10 28.41
N ASP A 343 25.50 7.26 28.94
CA ASP A 343 26.06 7.81 30.19
C ASP A 343 25.55 7.09 31.45
N ALA A 344 24.36 6.48 31.39
CA ALA A 344 23.79 5.71 32.49
C ALA A 344 24.39 4.30 32.63
N ALA A 345 25.22 3.86 31.68
CA ALA A 345 25.92 2.58 31.78
C ALA A 345 26.90 2.62 32.97
N PRO A 346 26.68 1.82 34.04
CA PRO A 346 27.53 1.87 35.21
C PRO A 346 28.95 1.47 34.82
N HIS A 347 29.91 2.38 34.97
CA HIS A 347 31.32 2.06 34.93
C HIS A 347 31.59 0.98 35.99
N ALA A 348 31.66 -0.28 35.53
CA ALA A 348 32.03 -1.39 36.36
C ALA A 348 33.41 -1.08 36.97
N PRO A 349 33.55 -1.07 38.30
CA PRO A 349 34.84 -0.82 38.92
C PRO A 349 35.81 -1.89 38.45
N SER A 350 36.89 -1.47 37.78
CA SER A 350 37.97 -2.35 37.39
C SER A 350 38.58 -2.94 38.66
N LEU A 351 38.28 -4.22 38.89
CA LEU A 351 38.94 -5.00 39.92
C LEU A 351 40.40 -5.15 39.51
N GLY A 352 41.27 -4.31 40.11
CA GLY A 352 42.70 -4.43 40.01
C GLY A 352 43.16 -5.75 40.64
N LEU A 353 43.85 -6.54 39.82
CA LEU A 353 44.69 -7.67 40.25
C LEU A 353 46.09 -7.20 40.60
#